data_AF-A0A6I3KF84-F1
#
_entry.id   AF-A0A6I3KF84-F1
#
_cell.length_a   1.000
_cell.length_b   1.000
_cell.length_c   1.000
_cell.angle_alpha   90.00
_cell.angle_beta   90.00
_cell.angle_gamma   90.00
#
_symmetry.space_group_name_H-M   'P 1'
#
loop_
_entity.id
_entity.type
_entity.pdbx_description
1 polymer ?
#
loop_
_entity_poly.entity_id
_entity_poly.type
_entity_poly.pdbx_seq_one_letter_code
_entity_poly.pdbx_strand_id
1 'polypeptide(L)'
;MPLTRAAIPAVQDTYKGIVRFVMRDGAKRVNVVVSNAALDDLDYVARADCSYFHRFKEHRLHFETIASHKYDKGYVEVDGTVCIKSMDLPLIGSD
;
A
#
# COMPACT_ATOMS: atom_id res chain seq x y z
N MET A 1 4.15 17.02 -4.04
CA MET A 1 2.67 17.23 -4.07
C MET A 1 2.04 15.89 -3.72
N PRO A 2 1.01 15.81 -2.86
CA PRO A 2 0.53 14.51 -2.41
C PRO A 2 -0.17 13.74 -3.54
N LEU A 3 0.04 12.43 -3.58
CA LEU A 3 -0.66 11.56 -4.53
C LEU A 3 -2.17 11.56 -4.23
N THR A 4 -2.97 11.67 -5.28
CA THR A 4 -4.43 11.64 -5.19
C THR A 4 -4.97 10.24 -5.51
N ARG A 5 -6.08 9.89 -4.88
CA ARG A 5 -6.75 8.61 -5.12
C ARG A 5 -7.24 8.53 -6.56
N ALA A 6 -6.81 7.51 -7.31
CA ALA A 6 -7.40 7.24 -8.60
C ALA A 6 -8.77 6.57 -8.40
N ALA A 7 -9.73 6.87 -9.28
CA ALA A 7 -10.98 6.13 -9.40
C ALA A 7 -10.77 4.74 -10.07
N ILE A 8 -9.69 4.05 -9.68
CA ILE A 8 -9.30 2.74 -10.18
C ILE A 8 -9.40 1.76 -9.00
N PRO A 9 -10.09 0.61 -9.18
CA PRO A 9 -10.18 -0.38 -8.12
C PRO A 9 -8.80 -0.96 -7.79
N ALA A 10 -8.57 -1.21 -6.51
CA ALA A 10 -7.43 -2.00 -6.09
C ALA A 10 -7.66 -3.46 -6.50
N VAL A 11 -6.59 -4.14 -6.91
CA VAL A 11 -6.59 -5.54 -7.34
C VAL A 11 -5.72 -6.32 -6.37
N GLN A 12 -6.29 -7.33 -5.73
CA GLN A 12 -5.53 -8.29 -4.95
C GLN A 12 -5.02 -9.40 -5.87
N ASP A 13 -3.73 -9.70 -5.77
CA ASP A 13 -3.12 -10.88 -6.38
C ASP A 13 -2.96 -11.93 -5.28
N THR A 14 -3.91 -12.86 -5.21
CA THR A 14 -3.98 -13.88 -4.16
C THR A 14 -2.81 -14.87 -4.24
N TYR A 15 -2.27 -15.11 -5.44
CA TYR A 15 -1.14 -16.01 -5.65
C TYR A 15 0.16 -15.43 -5.10
N LYS A 16 0.33 -14.11 -5.24
CA LYS A 16 1.52 -13.40 -4.72
C LYS A 16 1.31 -12.80 -3.32
N GLY A 17 0.07 -12.81 -2.82
CA GLY A 17 -0.29 -12.18 -1.55
C GLY A 17 -0.16 -10.65 -1.57
N ILE A 18 -0.15 -10.01 -2.74
CA ILE A 18 0.07 -8.56 -2.86
C ILE A 18 -1.24 -7.84 -3.20
N VAL A 19 -1.37 -6.59 -2.79
CA VAL A 19 -2.46 -5.71 -3.21
C VAL A 19 -1.89 -4.59 -4.06
N ARG A 20 -2.44 -4.41 -5.25
CA ARG A 20 -2.04 -3.37 -6.20
C ARG A 20 -3.13 -2.34 -6.32
N PHE A 21 -2.76 -1.07 -6.28
CA PHE A 21 -3.70 0.01 -6.53
C PHE A 21 -3.01 1.15 -7.26
N VAL A 22 -3.80 2.05 -7.83
CA VAL A 22 -3.27 3.16 -8.63
C VAL A 22 -3.60 4.47 -7.92
N MET A 23 -2.61 5.34 -7.84
CA MET A 23 -2.75 6.74 -7.43
C MET A 23 -2.41 7.66 -8.61
N ARG A 24 -2.69 8.95 -8.46
CA ARG A 24 -2.40 9.97 -9.46
C ARG A 24 -1.60 11.10 -8.89
N ASP A 25 -0.58 11.50 -9.63
CA ASP A 25 0.17 12.74 -9.44
C ASP A 25 -0.25 13.70 -10.57
N GLY A 26 -1.34 14.44 -10.34
CA GLY A 26 -2.00 15.22 -11.40
C GLY A 26 -2.49 14.32 -12.56
N ALA A 27 -1.84 14.44 -13.73
CA ALA A 27 -2.14 13.64 -14.92
C ALA A 27 -1.40 12.29 -14.96
N LYS A 28 -0.35 12.11 -14.15
CA LYS A 28 0.49 10.92 -14.15
C LYS A 28 -0.12 9.83 -13.28
N ARG A 29 -0.14 8.59 -13.78
CA ARG A 29 -0.56 7.41 -13.01
C ARG A 29 0.66 6.85 -12.28
N VAL A 30 0.48 6.58 -10.99
CA VAL A 30 1.49 5.97 -10.12
C VAL A 30 0.94 4.64 -9.64
N ASN A 31 1.58 3.56 -10.04
CA ASN A 31 1.23 2.23 -9.56
C ASN A 31 1.78 2.07 -8.15
N VAL A 32 0.98 1.50 -7.26
CA VAL A 32 1.39 1.20 -5.88
C VAL A 32 1.16 -0.27 -5.61
N VAL A 33 2.17 -0.93 -5.06
CA VAL A 33 2.12 -2.35 -4.69
C VAL A 33 2.33 -2.46 -3.20
N VAL A 34 1.41 -3.11 -2.50
CA VAL A 34 1.50 -3.45 -1.09
C VAL A 34 1.86 -4.92 -0.96
N SER A 35 2.95 -5.19 -0.24
CA SER A 35 3.43 -6.55 0.01
C SER A 35 2.57 -7.25 1.07
N ASN A 36 2.47 -8.59 1.02
CA ASN A 36 1.78 -9.38 2.06
C ASN A 36 2.26 -9.05 3.48
N ALA A 37 3.57 -8.92 3.66
CA ALA A 37 4.19 -8.65 4.94
C ALA A 37 3.75 -7.28 5.48
N ALA A 38 3.48 -6.29 4.61
CA ALA A 38 2.96 -4.99 5.03
C ALA A 38 1.46 -5.06 5.39
N LEU A 39 0.73 -6.01 4.79
CA LEU A 39 -0.67 -6.26 5.14
C LEU A 39 -0.79 -7.09 6.43
N ASP A 40 0.23 -7.87 6.76
CA ASP A 40 0.32 -8.64 8.00
C ASP A 40 0.80 -7.78 9.19
N ASP A 41 1.75 -6.87 9.00
CA ASP A 41 2.31 -6.06 10.11
C ASP A 41 1.31 -5.03 10.69
N LEU A 42 0.35 -4.57 9.89
CA LEU A 42 -0.66 -3.59 10.33
C LEU A 42 -1.73 -4.19 11.25
N ASP A 43 -1.95 -5.50 11.17
CA ASP A 43 -3.06 -6.17 11.83
C ASP A 43 -2.56 -7.39 12.60
N TYR A 44 -2.11 -7.13 13.83
CA TYR A 44 -1.73 -8.16 14.79
C TYR A 44 -2.94 -9.01 15.21
N VAL A 45 -4.17 -8.54 14.95
CA VAL A 45 -5.40 -9.16 15.39
C VAL A 45 -5.95 -10.07 14.29
N ALA A 46 -5.83 -11.37 14.54
CA ALA A 46 -6.48 -12.46 13.81
C ALA A 46 -6.09 -12.64 12.33
N ARG A 47 -5.04 -13.45 12.13
CA ARG A 47 -4.73 -14.16 10.86
C ARG A 47 -5.86 -15.04 10.31
N ALA A 48 -6.97 -15.21 11.03
CA ALA A 48 -7.88 -16.33 10.81
C ALA A 48 -8.98 -16.10 9.76
N ASP A 49 -9.49 -14.87 9.54
CA ASP A 49 -10.75 -14.73 8.75
C ASP A 49 -10.85 -13.54 7.77
N CYS A 50 -9.89 -12.62 7.72
CA CYS A 50 -9.97 -11.44 6.85
C CYS A 50 -9.03 -11.53 5.64
N SER A 51 -9.59 -11.51 4.43
CA SER A 51 -8.80 -11.43 3.18
C SER A 51 -7.86 -10.21 3.19
N TYR A 52 -6.65 -10.32 2.63
CA TYR A 52 -5.72 -9.19 2.51
C TYR A 52 -6.35 -7.94 1.87
N PHE A 53 -7.34 -8.12 0.99
CA PHE A 53 -8.07 -7.01 0.41
C PHE A 53 -8.98 -6.27 1.42
N HIS A 54 -9.50 -6.98 2.42
CA HIS A 54 -10.28 -6.39 3.50
C HIS A 54 -9.39 -5.52 4.38
N ARG A 55 -8.25 -6.05 4.83
CA ARG A 55 -7.23 -5.29 5.59
C ARG A 55 -6.73 -4.08 4.82
N PHE A 56 -6.47 -4.26 3.51
CA PHE A 56 -6.12 -3.13 2.64
C PHE A 56 -7.21 -2.05 2.63
N LYS A 57 -8.49 -2.43 2.56
CA LYS A 57 -9.59 -1.46 2.56
C LYS A 57 -9.68 -0.68 3.86
N GLU A 58 -9.54 -1.34 5.00
CA GLU A 58 -9.58 -0.70 6.32
C GLU A 58 -8.41 0.27 6.51
N HIS A 59 -7.21 -0.12 6.07
CA HIS A 59 -6.00 0.69 6.19
C HIS A 59 -5.65 1.46 4.90
N ARG A 60 -6.61 1.61 3.97
CA ARG A 60 -6.34 2.18 2.63
C ARG A 60 -5.72 3.56 2.70
N LEU A 61 -6.26 4.43 3.55
CA LEU A 61 -5.77 5.80 3.73
C LEU A 61 -4.31 5.81 4.21
N HIS A 62 -3.93 4.83 5.04
CA HIS A 62 -2.58 4.69 5.57
C HIS A 62 -1.61 4.30 4.44
N PHE A 63 -1.97 3.32 3.61
CA PHE A 63 -1.18 2.95 2.43
C PHE A 63 -1.07 4.08 1.41
N GLU A 64 -2.15 4.82 1.17
CA GLU A 64 -2.13 6.01 0.30
C GLU A 64 -1.17 7.09 0.84
N THR A 65 -1.14 7.29 2.16
CA THR A 65 -0.22 8.24 2.80
C THR A 65 1.23 7.81 2.67
N ILE A 66 1.54 6.54 2.97
CA ILE A 66 2.90 5.98 2.81
C ILE A 66 3.34 6.07 1.36
N ALA A 67 2.47 5.69 0.41
CA ALA A 67 2.77 5.78 -1.02
C ALA A 67 3.12 7.21 -1.43
N SER A 68 2.33 8.19 -0.97
CA SER A 68 2.60 9.59 -1.24
C SER A 68 3.94 10.04 -0.65
N HIS A 69 4.25 9.62 0.58
CA HIS A 69 5.50 9.96 1.25
C HIS A 69 6.72 9.35 0.56
N LYS A 70 6.62 8.08 0.13
CA LYS A 70 7.69 7.40 -0.63
C LYS A 70 7.89 8.04 -2.00
N TYR A 71 6.80 8.34 -2.69
CA TYR A 71 6.85 8.98 -4.01
C TYR A 71 7.49 10.37 -3.93
N ASP A 72 7.12 11.18 -2.95
CA ASP A 72 7.69 12.52 -2.74
C ASP A 72 9.20 12.47 -2.42
N LYS A 73 9.63 11.43 -1.71
CA LYS A 73 11.06 11.15 -1.45
C LYS A 73 11.81 10.51 -2.63
N GLY A 74 11.12 10.18 -3.73
CA GLY A 74 11.72 9.50 -4.89
C GLY A 74 11.96 7.99 -4.70
N TYR A 75 11.39 7.37 -3.67
CA TYR A 75 11.45 5.91 -3.46
C TYR A 75 10.45 5.17 -4.36
N VAL A 76 10.72 5.23 -5.66
CA VAL A 76 10.00 4.52 -6.72
C VAL A 76 10.91 3.49 -7.36
N GLU A 77 10.32 2.40 -7.84
CA GLU A 77 10.99 1.41 -8.68
C GLU A 77 11.35 2.01 -10.05
N VAL A 78 12.16 1.28 -10.83
CA VAL A 78 12.62 1.71 -12.16
C VAL A 78 11.47 2.01 -13.14
N ASP A 79 10.32 1.34 -12.99
CA ASP A 79 9.13 1.60 -13.81
C ASP A 79 8.26 2.77 -13.29
N GLY A 80 8.61 3.34 -12.14
CA GLY A 80 7.82 4.37 -11.44
C GLY A 80 6.77 3.81 -10.48
N THR A 81 6.77 2.51 -10.21
CA THR A 81 5.91 1.88 -9.19
C THR A 81 6.41 2.20 -7.78
N VAL A 82 5.50 2.48 -6.85
CA VAL A 82 5.82 2.59 -5.42
C VAL A 82 5.56 1.25 -4.75
N CYS A 83 6.59 0.63 -4.19
CA CYS A 83 6.47 -0.59 -3.40
C CYS A 83 6.37 -0.26 -1.91
N ILE A 84 5.30 -0.68 -1.25
CA ILE A 84 5.14 -0.62 0.20
C ILE A 84 5.49 -1.98 0.81
N LYS A 85 6.50 -1.99 1.68
CA LYS A 85 7.00 -3.14 2.43
C LYS A 85 6.73 -2.92 3.93
N SER A 86 6.85 -3.97 4.74
CA SER A 86 6.65 -3.88 6.20
C SER A 86 7.50 -2.79 6.85
N MET A 87 8.76 -2.67 6.41
CA MET A 87 9.69 -1.63 6.86
C MET A 87 9.23 -0.18 6.59
N ASP A 88 8.30 0.02 5.65
CA ASP A 88 7.74 1.34 5.34
C ASP A 88 6.55 1.69 6.22
N LEU A 89 6.00 0.71 6.95
CA LEU A 89 4.98 0.96 7.94
C LEU A 89 5.63 1.62 9.15
N PRO A 90 4.95 2.58 9.80
CA PRO A 90 5.40 3.04 11.10
C PRO A 90 5.44 1.82 12.02
N LEU A 91 6.62 1.54 12.59
CA LEU A 91 6.78 0.53 13.62
C LEU A 91 5.71 0.80 14.67
N ILE A 92 4.69 -0.05 14.74
CA ILE A 92 3.76 -0.06 15.85
C ILE A 92 4.58 -0.68 16.98
N GLY A 93 5.44 0.14 17.60
CA GLY A 93 6.18 -0.23 18.79
C GLY A 93 5.14 -0.69 19.81
N SER A 94 5.19 -1.97 20.16
CA SER A 94 4.61 -2.44 21.40
C SER A 94 5.36 -1.71 22.52
N ASP A 95 4.70 -0.70 23.10
CA ASP A 95 5.00 -0.25 24.45
C ASP A 95 4.29 -1.18 25.44
#